data_AF-A0AAW0ICA5-F1
#
_entry.id   AF-A0AAW0ICA5-F1
#
_cell.length_a   1.000
_cell.length_b   1.000
_cell.length_c   1.000
_cell.angle_alpha   90.00
_cell.angle_beta   90.00
_cell.angle_gamma   90.00
#
_symmetry.space_group_name_H-M   'P 1'
#
loop_
_entity.id
_entity.type
_entity.pdbx_description
1 polymer ?
#
loop_
_entity_poly.entity_id
_entity_poly.type
_entity_poly.pdbx_seq_one_letter_code
_entity_poly.pdbx_strand_id
1 'polypeptide(L)'
;MMSTLHFRPTPLSQRRQRVPDAPVHYTKGYFLLRFLARALGEETYFSFLRKFVHLFHGQLILSQDFLQMLLESIPEDKRLGLTVENIIRDWLECSGIPKVMGRENLYLPCGNT
;
A
#
# COMPACT_ATOMS: atom_id res chain seq x y z
N MET A 1 -4.61 -50.64 30.29
CA MET A 1 -3.77 -49.48 30.65
C MET A 1 -4.18 -48.32 29.76
N MET A 2 -4.95 -47.36 30.27
CA MET A 2 -5.36 -46.17 29.49
C MET A 2 -4.35 -45.05 29.75
N SER A 3 -3.70 -44.58 28.68
CA SER A 3 -2.72 -43.49 28.75
C SER A 3 -3.45 -42.16 28.71
N THR A 4 -3.37 -41.40 29.79
CA THR A 4 -3.92 -40.05 29.92
C THR A 4 -3.13 -39.09 29.02
N LEU A 5 -3.79 -38.52 28.01
CA LEU A 5 -3.24 -37.39 27.25
C LEU A 5 -3.23 -36.15 28.15
N HIS A 6 -2.07 -35.78 28.66
CA HIS A 6 -1.86 -34.50 29.33
C HIS A 6 -1.93 -33.36 28.29
N PHE A 7 -3.09 -32.71 28.22
CA PHE A 7 -3.23 -31.43 27.54
C PHE A 7 -2.47 -30.38 28.36
N ARG A 8 -1.26 -29.99 27.93
CA ARG A 8 -0.57 -28.82 28.50
C ARG A 8 -1.26 -27.55 27.99
N PRO A 9 -1.85 -26.72 28.86
CA PRO A 9 -2.32 -25.40 28.44
C PRO A 9 -1.10 -24.55 28.08
N THR A 10 -1.12 -23.94 26.89
CA THR A 10 -0.13 -22.93 26.50
C THR A 10 -0.27 -21.71 27.43
N PRO A 11 0.82 -21.19 28.03
CA PRO A 11 0.74 -20.06 28.94
C PRO A 11 0.21 -18.81 28.23
N LEU A 12 -0.68 -18.07 28.91
CA LEU A 12 -1.36 -16.87 28.41
C LEU A 12 -0.39 -15.72 28.02
N SER A 13 0.89 -15.82 28.36
CA SER A 13 1.95 -14.91 27.94
C SER A 13 2.25 -14.94 26.42
N GLN A 14 1.71 -15.93 25.69
CA GLN A 14 1.89 -16.05 24.23
C GLN A 14 0.64 -15.71 23.41
N ARG A 15 -0.45 -15.24 24.05
CA ARG A 15 -1.54 -14.54 23.36
C ARG A 15 -1.26 -13.04 23.31
N ARG A 16 -0.18 -12.67 22.62
CA ARG A 16 -0.20 -11.38 21.93
C ARG A 16 -1.08 -11.63 20.71
N GLN A 17 -2.40 -11.46 20.89
CA GLN A 17 -3.33 -11.37 19.78
C GLN A 17 -2.70 -10.38 18.79
N ARG A 18 -2.25 -10.86 17.63
CA ARG A 18 -1.93 -9.98 16.52
C ARG A 18 -3.25 -9.27 16.22
N VAL A 19 -3.37 -8.06 16.76
CA VAL A 19 -4.35 -7.10 16.28
C VAL A 19 -4.13 -7.05 14.77
N PRO A 20 -5.14 -7.31 13.93
CA PRO A 20 -4.99 -7.10 12.51
C PRO A 20 -4.48 -5.67 12.33
N ASP A 21 -3.39 -5.47 11.60
CA ASP A 21 -2.80 -4.15 11.36
C ASP A 21 -3.73 -3.22 10.54
N ALA A 22 -5.03 -3.54 10.44
CA ALA A 22 -6.10 -2.83 9.75
C ALA A 22 -6.03 -1.29 9.87
N PRO A 23 -5.77 -0.67 11.04
CA PRO A 23 -5.67 0.80 11.12
C PRO A 23 -4.51 1.38 10.32
N VAL A 24 -3.39 0.65 10.26
CA VAL A 24 -2.19 1.07 9.52
C VAL A 24 -2.42 0.97 8.03
N HIS A 25 -3.18 -0.03 7.56
CA HIS A 25 -3.44 -0.23 6.14
C HIS A 25 -4.32 0.88 5.53
N TYR A 26 -5.38 1.34 6.19
CA TYR A 26 -6.20 2.45 5.69
C TYR A 26 -5.43 3.78 5.68
N THR A 27 -4.64 4.02 6.72
CA THR A 27 -3.79 5.21 6.83
C THR A 27 -2.75 5.25 5.72
N LYS A 28 -2.13 4.11 5.41
CA LYS A 28 -1.18 3.97 4.28
C LYS A 28 -1.84 4.22 2.94
N GLY A 29 -3.04 3.68 2.71
CA GLY A 29 -3.81 3.94 1.50
C GLY A 29 -4.03 5.43 1.27
N TYR A 30 -4.45 6.16 2.31
CA TYR A 30 -4.62 7.62 2.22
C TYR A 30 -3.33 8.34 1.83
N PHE A 31 -2.20 8.03 2.48
CA PHE A 31 -0.92 8.69 2.18
C PHE A 31 -0.40 8.33 0.78
N LEU A 32 -0.58 7.09 0.32
CA LEU A 32 -0.24 6.68 -1.03
C LEU A 32 -1.05 7.47 -2.06
N LEU A 33 -2.37 7.55 -1.90
CA LEU A 33 -3.23 8.30 -2.82
C LEU A 33 -2.88 9.79 -2.85
N ARG A 34 -2.59 10.37 -1.67
CA ARG A 34 -2.14 11.77 -1.57
C ARG A 34 -0.77 11.98 -2.24
N PHE A 35 0.14 11.03 -2.09
CA PHE A 35 1.44 11.03 -2.74
C PHE A 35 1.28 11.00 -4.27
N LEU A 36 0.46 10.10 -4.80
CA LEU A 36 0.19 9.99 -6.24
C LEU A 36 -0.42 11.28 -6.80
N ALA A 37 -1.40 11.86 -6.11
CA ALA A 37 -2.01 13.13 -6.51
C ALA A 37 -0.97 14.27 -6.60
N ARG A 38 -0.01 14.32 -5.67
CA ARG A 38 1.07 15.31 -5.69
C ARG A 38 2.12 15.05 -6.76
N ALA A 39 2.51 13.79 -6.95
CA ALA A 39 3.54 13.42 -7.91
C ALA A 39 3.07 13.59 -9.36
N LEU A 40 1.81 13.25 -9.63
CA LEU A 40 1.24 13.21 -10.99
C LEU A 40 0.47 14.49 -11.36
N GLY A 41 0.23 15.36 -10.37
CA GLY A 41 -0.61 16.53 -10.49
C GLY A 41 -2.08 16.22 -10.20
N GLU A 42 -2.73 17.06 -9.39
CA GLU A 42 -4.10 16.82 -8.92
C GLU A 42 -5.11 16.73 -10.07
N GLU A 43 -4.99 17.58 -11.09
CA GLU A 43 -5.90 17.57 -12.24
C GLU A 43 -5.86 16.24 -12.99
N THR A 44 -4.65 15.77 -13.34
CA THR A 44 -4.42 14.49 -14.01
C THR A 44 -4.96 13.34 -13.17
N TYR A 45 -4.61 13.32 -11.88
CA TYR A 45 -4.99 12.27 -10.96
C TYR A 45 -6.52 12.20 -10.75
N PHE A 46 -7.18 13.34 -10.53
CA PHE A 46 -8.64 13.37 -10.38
C PHE A 46 -9.38 13.09 -11.69
N SER A 47 -8.84 13.52 -12.83
CA SER A 47 -9.38 13.16 -14.15
C SER A 47 -9.37 11.65 -14.37
N PHE A 48 -8.26 10.98 -14.03
CA PHE A 48 -8.18 9.53 -14.01
C PHE A 48 -9.21 8.91 -13.05
N LEU A 49 -9.27 9.37 -11.80
CA LEU A 49 -10.19 8.80 -10.81
C LEU A 49 -11.66 8.88 -11.25
N ARG A 50 -12.10 9.98 -11.88
CA ARG A 50 -13.46 10.09 -12.42
C ARG A 50 -13.74 9.03 -13.48
N LYS A 51 -12.80 8.83 -14.42
CA LYS A 51 -12.92 7.80 -15.46
C LYS A 51 -12.91 6.40 -14.84
N PHE A 52 -11.99 6.14 -13.92
CA PHE A 52 -11.87 4.87 -13.22
C PHE A 52 -13.17 4.51 -12.49
N VAL A 53 -13.72 5.41 -11.68
CA VAL A 53 -14.98 5.16 -10.96
C VAL A 53 -16.13 4.93 -11.93
N HIS A 54 -16.20 5.66 -13.03
CA HIS A 54 -17.25 5.46 -14.03
C HIS A 54 -17.17 4.07 -14.68
N LEU A 55 -15.96 3.63 -15.05
CA LEU A 55 -15.73 2.36 -15.75
C LEU A 55 -15.88 1.13 -14.84
N PHE A 56 -15.46 1.24 -13.57
CA PHE A 56 -15.34 0.10 -12.66
C PHE A 56 -16.29 0.17 -11.45
N HIS A 57 -17.34 0.99 -11.51
CA HIS A 57 -18.32 1.08 -10.42
C HIS A 57 -18.92 -0.31 -10.09
N GLY A 58 -18.91 -0.67 -8.80
CA GLY A 58 -19.43 -1.96 -8.32
C GLY A 58 -18.54 -3.17 -8.61
N GLN A 59 -17.33 -2.98 -9.18
CA GLN A 59 -16.38 -4.05 -9.47
C GLN A 59 -15.25 -4.10 -8.44
N LEU A 60 -14.76 -5.30 -8.15
CA LEU A 60 -13.57 -5.51 -7.34
C LEU A 60 -12.33 -5.38 -8.22
N ILE A 61 -11.51 -4.36 -7.97
CA ILE A 61 -10.26 -4.11 -8.69
C ILE A 61 -9.09 -4.31 -7.74
N LEU A 62 -8.07 -5.04 -8.19
CA LEU A 62 -6.86 -5.25 -7.41
C LEU A 62 -6.00 -3.98 -7.41
N SER A 63 -5.22 -3.79 -6.33
CA SER A 63 -4.32 -2.64 -6.21
C SER A 63 -3.31 -2.56 -7.36
N GLN A 64 -2.83 -3.71 -7.84
CA GLN A 64 -1.89 -3.78 -8.96
C GLN A 64 -2.53 -3.25 -10.26
N ASP A 65 -3.72 -3.72 -10.60
CA ASP A 65 -4.44 -3.28 -11.80
C ASP A 65 -4.77 -1.79 -11.74
N PHE A 66 -5.20 -1.30 -10.58
CA PHE A 66 -5.43 0.13 -10.35
C PHE A 66 -4.18 0.97 -10.65
N LEU A 67 -3.03 0.57 -10.10
CA LEU A 67 -1.76 1.29 -10.28
C LEU A 67 -1.26 1.22 -11.73
N GLN A 68 -1.42 0.06 -12.39
CA GLN A 68 -1.09 -0.10 -13.80
C GLN A 68 -1.91 0.85 -14.67
N MET A 69 -3.23 0.85 -14.52
CA MET A 69 -4.13 1.74 -15.27
C MET A 69 -3.84 3.23 -15.00
N LEU A 70 -3.51 3.59 -13.75
CA LEU A 70 -3.13 4.95 -13.40
C LEU A 70 -1.87 5.39 -14.15
N LEU A 71 -0.81 4.58 -14.11
CA LEU A 71 0.45 4.94 -14.76
C LEU A 71 0.33 4.91 -16.28
N GLU A 72 -0.40 3.97 -16.86
CA GLU A 72 -0.68 3.92 -18.31
C GLU A 72 -1.46 5.14 -18.81
N SER A 73 -2.31 5.73 -17.96
CA SER A 73 -3.04 6.96 -18.30
C SER A 73 -2.15 8.21 -18.40
N ILE A 74 -0.87 8.09 -18.05
CA ILE A 74 0.10 9.18 -17.93
C ILE A 74 1.28 8.91 -18.86
N PRO A 75 1.73 9.91 -19.66
CA PRO A 75 2.93 9.79 -20.48
C PRO A 75 4.17 9.42 -19.65
N GLU A 76 5.05 8.57 -20.18
CA GLU A 76 6.21 8.04 -19.42
C GLU A 76 7.11 9.14 -18.85
N ASP A 77 7.34 10.20 -19.61
CA ASP A 77 8.15 11.37 -19.23
C ASP A 77 7.60 12.10 -18.01
N LYS A 78 6.30 11.97 -17.74
CA LYS A 78 5.60 12.62 -16.62
C LYS A 78 5.45 11.72 -15.40
N ARG A 79 5.83 10.43 -15.48
CA ARG A 79 5.69 9.49 -14.36
C ARG A 79 6.74 9.68 -13.26
N LEU A 80 7.73 10.57 -13.45
CA LEU A 80 8.81 10.83 -12.47
C LEU A 80 9.56 9.55 -12.04
N GLY A 81 9.70 8.57 -12.94
CA GLY A 81 10.34 7.28 -12.66
C GLY A 81 9.51 6.33 -11.79
N LEU A 82 8.23 6.63 -11.56
CA LEU A 82 7.32 5.73 -10.85
C LEU A 82 7.03 4.48 -11.68
N THR A 83 7.12 3.32 -11.03
CA THR A 83 6.69 2.03 -11.55
C THR A 83 5.74 1.37 -10.56
N VAL A 84 4.90 0.44 -11.04
CA VAL A 84 3.95 -0.28 -10.19
C VAL A 84 4.69 -1.07 -9.10
N GLU A 85 5.80 -1.71 -9.47
CA GLU A 85 6.63 -2.53 -8.57
C GLU A 85 7.21 -1.68 -7.44
N ASN A 86 7.74 -0.51 -7.77
CA ASN A 86 8.30 0.41 -6.77
C ASN A 86 7.19 0.89 -5.80
N ILE A 87 6.00 1.22 -6.32
CA ILE A 87 4.89 1.67 -5.47
C ILE A 87 4.41 0.55 -4.53
N ILE A 88 4.21 -0.66 -5.06
CA ILE A 88 3.74 -1.80 -4.26
C ILE A 88 4.77 -2.13 -3.17
N ARG A 89 6.03 -2.30 -3.55
CA ARG A 89 7.11 -2.61 -2.61
C ARG A 89 7.18 -1.55 -1.52
N ASP A 90 7.28 -0.28 -1.91
CA ASP A 90 7.60 0.79 -0.96
C ASP A 90 6.41 1.13 -0.06
N TRP A 91 5.16 1.12 -0.57
CA TRP A 91 3.99 1.55 0.20
C TRP A 91 3.17 0.41 0.83
N LEU A 92 2.98 -0.68 0.08
CA LEU A 92 2.02 -1.73 0.43
C LEU A 92 2.68 -2.92 1.14
N GLU A 93 3.89 -3.32 0.71
CA GLU A 93 4.59 -4.49 1.26
C GLU A 93 5.44 -4.17 2.50
N CYS A 94 6.01 -2.96 2.58
CA CYS A 94 6.85 -2.58 3.72
C CYS A 94 6.03 -2.37 5.01
N SER A 95 6.49 -2.89 6.15
CA SER A 95 5.89 -2.56 7.45
C SER A 95 6.29 -1.14 7.88
N GLY A 96 5.31 -0.22 7.95
CA GLY A 96 5.54 1.21 8.23
C GLY A 96 5.18 2.14 7.06
N ILE A 97 5.02 3.44 7.33
CA ILE A 97 4.80 4.47 6.30
C ILE A 97 6.19 4.86 5.76
N PRO A 98 6.42 4.86 4.44
CA PRO A 98 7.65 5.41 3.87
C PRO A 98 7.92 6.79 4.45
N LYS A 99 9.15 7.05 4.90
CA LYS A 99 9.52 8.37 5.42
C LYS A 99 9.40 9.39 4.28
N VAL A 100 8.27 10.08 4.20
CA VAL A 100 8.13 11.30 3.42
C VAL A 100 8.80 12.41 4.22
N MET A 101 10.13 12.43 4.25
CA MET A 101 10.87 13.51 4.90
C MET A 101 10.75 14.76 4.03
N GLY A 102 10.20 15.82 4.62
CA GLY A 102 9.93 17.07 3.93
C GLY A 102 11.20 17.68 3.36
N ARG A 103 11.10 18.07 2.08
CA ARG A 103 12.06 18.81 1.26
C ARG A 103 13.21 17.96 0.71
N GLU A 104 13.28 17.95 -0.62
CA GLU A 104 14.36 17.47 -1.49
C GLU A 104 14.44 15.96 -1.74
N ASN A 105 13.79 15.54 -2.83
CA ASN A 105 14.09 14.44 -3.77
C ASN A 105 15.13 13.36 -3.39
N LEU A 106 14.94 12.61 -2.30
CA LEU A 106 15.63 11.32 -2.13
C LEU A 106 14.67 10.32 -1.44
N TYR A 107 14.09 9.43 -2.25
CA TYR A 107 13.42 8.23 -1.74
C TYR A 107 14.48 7.34 -1.09
N LEU A 108 14.27 6.99 0.18
CA LEU A 108 15.03 5.91 0.82
C LEU A 108 14.19 4.62 0.67
N PRO A 109 14.60 3.67 -0.20
CA PRO A 109 13.95 2.38 -0.26
C PRO A 109 14.02 1.70 1.11
N CYS A 110 12.98 0.94 1.45
CA CYS A 110 13.00 0.15 2.66
C CYS A 110 14.04 -0.96 2.53
N GLY A 111 15.16 -0.81 3.25
CA GLY A 111 16.20 -1.83 3.38
C GLY A 111 17.43 -1.55 2.54
N ASN A 112 18.43 -0.93 3.17
CA ASN A 112 19.85 -1.17 2.91
C ASN A 112 20.58 -1.03 4.27
N THR A 113 20.85 -2.17 4.91
CA THR A 113 21.98 -2.35 5.82
C THR A 113 22.91 -3.36 5.18
#